data_AF-A0A1T3NPP5-F1
#
_entry.id   AF-A0A1T3NPP5-F1
#
_cell.length_a   1.000
_cell.length_b   1.000
_cell.length_c   1.000
_cell.angle_alpha   90.00
_cell.angle_beta   90.00
_cell.angle_gamma   90.00
#
_symmetry.space_group_name_H-M   'P 1'
#
loop_
_entity.id
_entity.type
_entity.pdbx_description
1 polymer ?
#
loop_
_entity_poly.entity_id
_entity_poly.type
_entity_poly.pdbx_seq_one_letter_code
_entity_poly.pdbx_strand_id
1 'polypeptide(L)'
;MRADPLRERVATLIADVSGGEVSAHEVLESTGSLTASGVSSLTFLRLIDALEGEFDVFFDLDADLDFVEDLDSLVAHLTRHGVAVGDG
;
A
#
# COMPACT_ATOMS: atom_id res chain seq x y z
N MET A 1 12.77 -14.97 4.59
CA MET A 1 11.51 -14.34 5.05
C MET A 1 10.63 -14.29 3.81
N ARG A 2 9.54 -15.08 3.74
CA ARG A 2 8.64 -14.96 2.58
C ARG A 2 7.91 -13.63 2.78
N ALA A 3 8.15 -12.67 1.90
CA ALA A 3 7.29 -11.51 1.82
C ALA A 3 5.88 -12.03 1.54
N ASP A 4 4.91 -11.60 2.34
CA ASP A 4 3.52 -11.96 2.13
C ASP A 4 3.11 -11.43 0.76
N PRO A 5 2.43 -12.24 -0.07
CA PRO A 5 2.17 -11.87 -1.46
C PRO A 5 1.32 -10.60 -1.59
N LEU A 6 0.53 -10.27 -0.56
CA LEU A 6 -0.20 -9.00 -0.46
C LEU A 6 0.77 -7.81 -0.31
N ARG A 7 1.86 -7.96 0.44
CA ARG A 7 2.90 -6.93 0.59
C ARG A 7 3.57 -6.63 -0.74
N GLU A 8 3.94 -7.67 -1.49
CA GLU A 8 4.56 -7.54 -2.81
C GLU A 8 3.61 -6.86 -3.80
N ARG A 9 2.31 -7.19 -3.73
CA ARG A 9 1.27 -6.55 -4.55
C ARG A 9 1.10 -5.07 -4.24
N VAL A 10 0.97 -4.73 -2.97
CA VAL A 10 0.84 -3.33 -2.52
C VAL A 10 2.10 -2.54 -2.88
N ALA A 11 3.29 -3.10 -2.67
CA ALA A 11 4.55 -2.45 -3.06
C ALA A 11 4.65 -2.20 -4.57
N THR A 12 4.16 -3.14 -5.39
CA THR A 12 4.09 -2.97 -6.85
C THR A 12 3.13 -1.85 -7.24
N LEU A 13 1.96 -1.79 -6.60
CA LEU A 13 0.99 -0.70 -6.78
C LEU A 13 1.58 0.65 -6.41
N ILE A 14 2.28 0.75 -5.28
CA ILE A 14 2.97 1.97 -4.85
C ILE A 14 3.98 2.41 -5.91
N ALA A 15 4.77 1.49 -6.48
CA ALA A 15 5.73 1.82 -7.51
C ALA A 15 5.06 2.34 -8.80
N ASP A 16 3.93 1.75 -9.19
CA ASP A 16 3.17 2.14 -10.37
C ASP A 16 2.55 3.54 -10.22
N VAL A 17 1.84 3.80 -9.11
CA VAL A 17 1.21 5.10 -8.85
C VAL A 17 2.21 6.22 -8.57
N SER A 18 3.41 5.85 -8.10
CA SER A 18 4.55 6.75 -7.91
C SER A 18 5.27 7.08 -9.22
N GLY A 19 4.88 6.47 -10.35
CA GLY A 19 5.49 6.74 -11.65
C GLY A 19 6.98 6.39 -11.70
N GLY A 20 7.43 5.48 -10.84
CA GLY A 20 8.84 5.09 -10.70
C GLY A 20 9.70 5.96 -9.78
N GLU A 21 9.13 6.93 -9.04
CA GLU A 21 9.89 7.67 -8.01
C GLU A 21 10.30 6.77 -6.84
N VAL A 22 9.50 5.74 -6.55
CA VAL A 22 9.79 4.72 -5.52
C VAL A 22 9.66 3.34 -6.14
N SER A 23 10.63 2.45 -5.92
CA SER A 23 10.59 1.08 -6.44
C SER A 23 9.95 0.12 -5.44
N ALA A 24 9.24 -0.90 -5.94
CA ALA A 24 8.59 -1.90 -5.09
C ALA A 24 9.58 -2.60 -4.13
N HIS A 25 10.81 -2.83 -4.57
CA HIS A 25 11.86 -3.40 -3.72
C HIS A 25 12.25 -2.45 -2.58
N GLU A 26 12.38 -1.14 -2.85
CA GLU A 26 12.63 -0.16 -1.78
C GLU A 26 11.47 -0.10 -0.79
N VAL A 27 10.22 -0.14 -1.26
CA VAL A 27 9.06 -0.18 -0.37
C VAL A 27 9.05 -1.43 0.51
N LEU A 28 9.44 -2.58 -0.05
CA LEU A 28 9.52 -3.85 0.70
C LEU A 28 10.68 -3.89 1.69
N GLU A 29 11.81 -3.27 1.37
CA GLU A 29 12.97 -3.18 2.27
C GLU A 29 12.83 -2.04 3.28
N SER A 30 11.98 -1.05 3.01
CA SER A 30 11.70 0.06 3.89
C SER A 30 10.81 -0.41 5.05
N THR A 31 11.35 -0.30 6.26
CA THR A 31 10.64 -0.61 7.52
C THR A 31 10.07 0.63 8.20
N GLY A 32 9.97 1.75 7.47
CA GLY A 32 9.45 3.01 7.98
C GLY A 32 8.38 3.58 7.06
N SER A 33 7.94 4.79 7.39
CA SER A 33 6.68 5.28 6.86
C SER A 33 6.69 5.44 5.34
N LEU A 34 5.53 5.27 4.69
CA LEU A 34 5.38 5.49 3.25
C LEU A 34 5.82 6.91 2.86
N THR A 35 5.48 7.90 3.68
CA THR A 35 5.93 9.30 3.52
C THR A 35 7.44 9.46 3.65
N ALA A 36 8.09 8.68 4.53
CA ALA A 36 9.54 8.66 4.68
C ALA A 36 10.24 7.99 3.48
N SER A 37 9.55 7.06 2.82
CA SER A 37 10.00 6.41 1.58
C SER A 37 9.84 7.30 0.34
N GLY A 38 9.36 8.55 0.50
CA GLY A 38 9.21 9.52 -0.57
C GLY A 38 7.82 9.57 -1.19
N VAL A 39 6.82 8.88 -0.62
CA VAL A 39 5.44 8.98 -1.10
C VAL A 39 4.89 10.37 -0.78
N SER A 40 4.76 11.18 -1.83
CA SER A 40 4.16 12.52 -1.75
C SER A 40 2.63 12.42 -1.56
N SER A 41 2.00 13.46 -1.02
CA SER A 41 0.54 13.48 -0.81
C SER A 41 -0.29 13.22 -2.08
N LEU A 42 0.24 13.55 -3.26
CA LEU A 42 -0.43 13.27 -4.53
C LEU A 42 -0.31 11.79 -4.91
N THR A 43 0.88 11.21 -4.78
CA THR A 43 1.12 9.77 -4.95
C THR A 43 0.28 8.96 -3.97
N PHE A 44 0.12 9.48 -2.76
CA PHE A 44 -0.74 8.90 -1.74
C PHE A 44 -2.22 8.83 -2.14
N LEU A 45 -2.79 9.93 -2.64
CA LEU A 45 -4.18 9.92 -3.11
C LEU A 45 -4.37 8.97 -4.30
N ARG A 46 -3.40 8.89 -5.21
CA ARG A 46 -3.43 7.93 -6.33
C ARG A 46 -3.30 6.48 -5.86
N LEU A 47 -2.50 6.24 -4.84
CA LEU A 47 -2.37 4.92 -4.22
C LEU A 47 -3.71 4.47 -3.67
N ILE A 48 -4.40 5.33 -2.94
CA ILE A 48 -5.72 5.01 -2.38
C ILE A 48 -6.69 4.68 -3.49
N ASP A 49 -6.85 5.55 -4.48
CA ASP A 49 -7.74 5.31 -5.63
C ASP A 49 -7.44 3.97 -6.34
N ALA A 50 -6.16 3.65 -6.52
CA ALA A 50 -5.73 2.39 -7.13
C ALA A 50 -6.01 1.17 -6.24
N LEU A 51 -5.85 1.29 -4.93
CA LEU A 51 -6.18 0.22 -3.98
C LEU A 51 -7.70 -0.01 -3.90
N GLU A 52 -8.49 1.07 -3.87
CA GLU A 52 -9.95 1.00 -3.87
C GLU A 52 -10.46 0.31 -5.13
N GLY A 53 -9.92 0.68 -6.29
CA GLY A 53 -10.29 0.07 -7.57
C GLY A 53 -9.82 -1.37 -7.74
N GLU A 54 -8.61 -1.72 -7.28
CA GLU A 54 -8.06 -3.08 -7.42
C GLU A 54 -8.70 -4.06 -6.43
N PHE A 55 -8.92 -3.64 -5.19
CA PHE A 55 -9.35 -4.53 -4.11
C PHE A 55 -10.83 -4.39 -3.74
N ASP A 56 -11.59 -3.52 -4.42
CA ASP A 56 -13.00 -3.19 -4.11
C ASP A 56 -13.17 -2.78 -2.64
N VAL A 57 -12.18 -2.04 -2.12
CA VAL A 57 -12.19 -1.48 -0.76
C VAL A 57 -12.51 0.01 -0.82
N PHE A 58 -12.97 0.58 0.29
CA PHE A 58 -13.17 2.02 0.43
C PHE A 58 -12.37 2.51 1.62
N PHE A 59 -11.52 3.51 1.41
CA PHE A 59 -10.74 4.14 2.45
C PHE A 59 -11.36 5.47 2.81
N ASP A 60 -11.68 5.63 4.10
CA ASP A 60 -12.17 6.89 4.60
C ASP A 60 -10.99 7.84 4.83
N LEU A 61 -10.84 8.83 3.94
CA LEU A 61 -9.80 9.85 4.01
C LEU A 61 -10.04 10.89 5.12
N ASP A 62 -11.25 10.94 5.67
CA ASP A 62 -11.62 11.83 6.78
C ASP A 62 -11.33 11.16 8.14
N ALA A 63 -11.23 9.83 8.16
CA ALA A 63 -10.79 9.02 9.29
C ALA A 63 -9.24 9.02 9.46
N ASP A 64 -8.78 8.40 10.55
CA ASP A 64 -7.36 8.23 10.83
C ASP A 64 -6.64 7.45 9.71
N LEU A 65 -5.77 8.14 8.99
CA LEU A 65 -4.83 7.59 8.00
C LEU A 65 -3.66 6.84 8.65
N ASP A 66 -3.81 6.33 9.87
CA ASP A 66 -2.77 5.57 10.58
C ASP A 66 -2.45 4.25 9.84
N PHE A 67 -3.44 3.71 9.12
CA PHE A 67 -3.28 2.48 8.34
C PHE A 67 -2.32 2.63 7.14
N VAL A 68 -1.97 3.84 6.71
CA VAL A 68 -1.01 4.10 5.63
C VAL A 68 0.32 4.64 6.16
N GLU A 69 0.53 4.59 7.48
CA GLU A 69 1.82 4.94 8.07
C GLU A 69 2.90 4.06 7.45
N ASP A 70 2.75 2.74 7.53
CA ASP A 70 3.69 1.75 7.00
C ASP A 70 3.00 0.73 6.11
N LEU A 71 3.80 0.04 5.29
CA LEU A 71 3.32 -1.06 4.44
C LEU A 71 2.62 -2.16 5.27
N ASP A 72 3.10 -2.44 6.48
CA ASP A 72 2.53 -3.48 7.34
C ASP A 72 1.13 -3.11 7.83
N SER A 73 0.93 -1.87 8.30
CA SER A 73 -0.37 -1.34 8.71
C SER A 73 -1.37 -1.38 7.55
N LEU A 74 -0.92 -1.05 6.34
CA LEU A 74 -1.76 -1.04 5.14
C LEU A 74 -2.23 -2.45 4.78
N VAL A 75 -1.29 -3.40 4.79
CA VAL A 75 -1.56 -4.82 4.51
C VAL A 75 -2.47 -5.43 5.59
N ALA A 76 -2.24 -5.08 6.86
CA ALA A 76 -3.08 -5.51 7.97
C ALA A 76 -4.52 -4.97 7.84
N HIS A 77 -4.66 -3.72 7.40
CA HIS A 77 -5.95 -3.10 7.15
C HIS A 77 -6.69 -3.79 6.00
N LEU A 78 -6.03 -4.01 4.86
CA LEU A 78 -6.58 -4.76 3.72
C LEU A 78 -7.02 -6.18 4.14
N THR A 79 -6.19 -6.87 4.91
CA THR A 79 -6.52 -8.21 5.44
C THR A 79 -7.78 -8.18 6.32
N ARG A 80 -7.95 -7.12 7.12
CA ARG A 80 -9.14 -6.93 7.97
C ARG A 80 -10.40 -6.67 7.14
N HIS A 81 -10.26 -6.06 5.96
CA HIS A 81 -11.35 -5.90 4.98
C HIS A 81 -11.67 -7.19 4.20
N GLY A 82 -10.93 -8.28 4.43
CA GLY A 82 -11.14 -9.56 3.74
C GLY A 82 -10.38 -9.66 2.43
N VAL A 83 -9.50 -8.71 2.13
CA VAL A 83 -8.56 -8.79 1.01
C VAL A 83 -7.48 -9.80 1.37
N ALA A 84 -7.66 -11.03 0.90
CA ALA A 84 -6.59 -12.01 0.85
C ALA A 84 -6.13 -12.13 -0.60
N VAL A 85 -4.82 -12.17 -0.84
CA VAL A 85 -4.33 -12.81 -2.07
C VAL A 85 -4.78 -14.26 -1.98
N GLY A 86 -5.90 -14.56 -2.64
CA GLY A 86 -6.36 -15.92 -2.83
C GLY A 86 -5.33 -16.64 -3.68
N ASP A 87 -4.77 -17.71 -3.13
CA ASP A 87 -4.10 -18.75 -3.90
C ASP A 87 -5.14 -19.30 -4.88
N GLY A 88 -5.05 -18.85 -6.14
CA GLY A 88 -5.88 -19.29 -7.26
C GLY A 88 -5.08 -20.18 -8.19
#